data_AF-A0A413JNV0-F1
#
_entry.id   AF-A0A413JNV0-F1
#
_cell.length_a   1.000
_cell.length_b   1.000
_cell.length_c   1.000
_cell.angle_alpha   90.00
_cell.angle_beta   90.00
_cell.angle_gamma   90.00
#
_symmetry.space_group_name_H-M   'P 1'
#
loop_
_entity.id
_entity.type
_entity.pdbx_description
1 polymer ?
#
loop_
_entity_poly.entity_id
_entity_poly.type
_entity_poly.pdbx_seq_one_letter_code
_entity_poly.pdbx_strand_id
1 'polypeptide(L)'
;MIMKPKKQLIETAVKDGSIDRMNMLLSAAHLLNCEANSLIEEASDVMLAKGLLLGNLKKLHNDFVKCADRYFREFATLVTTDKSKMDMFGDLDGSDKSFREWAKVSADWEPKKEVE
;
A
#
# COMPACT_ATOMS: atom_id res chain seq x y z
N MET A 1 7.71 4.10 38.22
CA MET A 1 7.27 3.02 37.33
C MET A 1 8.24 1.86 37.45
N ILE A 2 7.79 0.67 37.85
CA ILE A 2 8.62 -0.53 37.84
C ILE A 2 8.60 -1.06 36.40
N MET A 3 9.70 -0.90 35.66
CA MET A 3 9.82 -1.43 34.30
C MET A 3 9.89 -2.96 34.37
N LYS A 4 8.92 -3.64 33.75
CA LYS A 4 8.97 -5.09 33.60
C LYS A 4 10.13 -5.49 32.67
N PRO A 5 10.77 -6.64 32.89
CA PRO A 5 11.79 -7.18 31.99
C PRO A 5 11.26 -7.31 30.56
N LYS A 6 12.09 -6.97 29.55
CA LYS A 6 11.71 -6.99 28.12
C LYS A 6 11.07 -8.31 27.67
N LYS A 7 11.59 -9.45 28.14
CA LYS A 7 11.07 -10.78 27.81
C LYS A 7 9.62 -10.98 28.29
N GLN A 8 9.32 -10.55 29.53
CA GLN A 8 7.96 -10.64 30.08
C GLN A 8 6.98 -9.70 29.36
N LEU A 9 7.44 -8.55 28.90
CA LEU A 9 6.63 -7.63 28.09
C LEU A 9 6.24 -8.27 26.76
N ILE A 10 7.19 -8.91 26.07
CA ILE A 10 6.94 -9.60 24.80
C ILE A 10 6.00 -10.79 25.01
N GLU A 11 6.24 -11.63 26.01
CA GLU A 11 5.38 -12.79 26.32
C GLU A 11 3.94 -12.37 26.64
N THR A 12 3.76 -11.24 27.34
CA THR A 12 2.42 -10.69 27.61
C THR A 12 1.74 -10.25 26.31
N ALA A 13 2.45 -9.50 25.46
CA ALA A 13 1.93 -8.99 24.18
C ALA A 13 1.64 -10.10 23.15
N VAL A 14 2.37 -11.22 23.24
CA VAL A 14 2.05 -12.42 22.44
C VAL A 14 0.79 -13.08 22.99
N LYS A 15 0.69 -13.25 24.32
CA LYS A 15 -0.43 -13.95 24.95
C LYS A 15 -1.76 -13.21 24.81
N ASP A 16 -1.74 -11.87 24.83
CA ASP A 16 -2.94 -11.05 24.68
C ASP A 16 -3.31 -10.73 23.22
N GLY A 17 -2.53 -11.22 22.25
CA GLY A 17 -2.78 -11.03 20.82
C GLY A 17 -2.38 -9.65 20.27
N SER A 18 -1.72 -8.81 21.07
CA SER A 18 -1.24 -7.49 20.62
C SER A 18 -0.27 -7.58 19.44
N ILE A 19 0.60 -8.60 19.43
CA ILE A 19 1.53 -8.83 18.31
C ILE A 19 0.78 -9.19 17.03
N ASP A 20 -0.24 -10.04 17.12
CA ASP A 20 -1.05 -10.40 15.96
C ASP A 20 -1.81 -9.19 15.42
N ARG A 21 -2.39 -8.38 16.31
CA ARG A 21 -3.05 -7.14 15.93
C ARG A 21 -2.09 -6.15 15.27
N MET A 22 -0.88 -6.01 15.81
CA MET A 22 0.16 -5.17 15.22
C MET A 22 0.50 -5.63 13.80
N ASN A 23 0.70 -6.94 13.59
CA ASN A 23 0.97 -7.50 12.27
C ASN A 23 -0.17 -7.19 11.28
N MET A 24 -1.43 -7.40 11.68
CA MET A 24 -2.58 -7.07 10.84
C MET A 24 -2.63 -5.59 10.45
N LEU A 25 -2.38 -4.69 11.41
CA LEU A 25 -2.40 -3.24 11.16
C LEU A 25 -1.29 -2.82 10.21
N LEU A 26 -0.08 -3.35 10.40
CA LEU A 26 1.06 -3.03 9.55
C LEU A 26 0.89 -3.59 8.14
N SER A 27 0.36 -4.81 7.98
CA SER A 27 0.02 -5.38 6.68
C SER A 27 -1.05 -4.57 5.95
N ALA A 28 -2.13 -4.19 6.64
CA ALA A 28 -3.18 -3.37 6.04
C ALA A 28 -2.67 -1.98 5.60
N ALA A 29 -1.84 -1.34 6.42
CA ALA A 29 -1.22 -0.06 6.06
C ALA A 29 -0.27 -0.20 4.86
N HIS A 30 0.47 -1.31 4.76
CA HIS A 30 1.32 -1.59 3.61
C HIS A 30 0.50 -1.72 2.31
N LEU A 31 -0.61 -2.47 2.34
CA LEU A 31 -1.51 -2.60 1.20
C LEU A 31 -2.06 -1.25 0.73
N LEU A 32 -2.52 -0.40 1.66
CA LEU A 32 -3.00 0.95 1.33
C LEU A 32 -1.93 1.83 0.68
N ASN A 33 -0.68 1.72 1.10
CA ASN A 33 0.42 2.47 0.50
C ASN A 33 0.70 2.00 -0.94
N CYS A 34 0.63 0.69 -1.19
CA CYS A 34 0.76 0.13 -2.53
C CYS A 34 -0.39 0.60 -3.44
N GLU A 35 -1.63 0.53 -2.95
CA GLU A 35 -2.82 1.00 -3.66
C GLU A 35 -2.71 2.48 -4.05
N ALA A 36 -2.34 3.33 -3.09
CA ALA A 36 -2.18 4.76 -3.32
C ALA A 36 -1.10 5.06 -4.38
N ASN A 37 -0.01 4.30 -4.41
CA ASN A 37 1.01 4.44 -5.45
C ASN A 37 0.46 4.06 -6.83
N SER A 38 -0.24 2.92 -6.94
CA SER A 38 -0.85 2.49 -8.20
C SER A 38 -1.80 3.53 -8.79
N LEU A 39 -2.64 4.15 -7.97
CA LEU A 39 -3.59 5.18 -8.41
C LEU A 39 -2.89 6.45 -8.92
N ILE A 40 -1.79 6.86 -8.28
CA ILE A 40 -1.05 8.06 -8.70
C ILE A 40 -0.26 7.80 -9.98
N GLU A 41 0.29 6.59 -10.15
CA GLU A 41 0.89 6.17 -11.42
C GLU A 41 -0.15 6.13 -12.55
N GLU A 42 -1.33 5.55 -12.32
CA GLU A 42 -2.41 5.54 -13.30
C GLU A 42 -2.86 6.96 -13.70
N ALA A 43 -3.01 7.86 -12.72
CA ALA A 43 -3.31 9.27 -12.99
C ALA A 43 -2.21 9.96 -13.82
N SER A 44 -0.95 9.57 -13.61
CA SER A 44 0.19 10.06 -14.39
C SER A 44 0.11 9.58 -15.84
N ASP A 45 -0.22 8.31 -16.05
CA ASP A 45 -0.33 7.71 -17.38
C ASP A 45 -1.50 8.31 -18.18
N VAL A 46 -2.65 8.54 -17.53
CA VAL A 46 -3.81 9.21 -18.15
C VAL A 46 -3.44 10.59 -18.69
N MET A 47 -2.67 11.39 -17.93
CA MET A 47 -2.23 12.70 -18.36
C MET A 47 -1.14 12.63 -19.43
N LEU A 48 -0.19 11.69 -19.29
CA LEU A 48 0.89 11.47 -20.25
C LEU A 48 0.34 11.07 -21.64
N ALA A 49 -0.72 10.28 -21.68
CA ALA A 49 -1.42 9.91 -22.92
C ALA A 49 -1.99 11.12 -23.69
N LYS A 50 -2.14 12.28 -23.03
CA LYS A 50 -2.58 13.55 -23.63
C LYS A 50 -1.42 14.54 -23.82
N GLY A 51 -0.18 14.11 -23.60
CA GLY A 51 1.02 14.97 -23.65
C GLY A 51 1.12 15.97 -22.49
N LEU A 52 0.35 15.75 -21.41
CA LEU A 52 0.34 16.62 -20.24
C LEU A 52 1.17 16.00 -19.11
N LEU A 53 1.84 16.86 -18.34
CA LEU A 53 2.58 16.45 -17.15
C LEU A 53 1.79 16.85 -15.90
N LEU A 54 1.72 15.96 -14.91
CA LEU A 54 1.22 16.26 -13.56
C LEU A 54 2.08 17.29 -12.80
N GLY A 55 3.18 17.76 -13.41
CA GLY A 55 4.02 18.83 -12.88
C GLY A 55 4.65 18.49 -11.53
N ASN A 56 4.55 19.41 -10.59
CA ASN A 56 5.19 19.29 -9.27
C ASN A 56 4.67 18.10 -8.45
N LEU A 57 3.42 17.66 -8.67
CA LEU A 57 2.85 16.53 -7.94
C LEU A 57 3.60 15.23 -8.26
N LYS A 58 3.89 14.95 -9.54
CA LYS A 58 4.67 13.76 -9.93
C LYS A 58 6.09 13.80 -9.38
N LYS A 59 6.72 14.98 -9.35
CA LYS A 59 8.05 15.14 -8.76
C LYS A 59 8.05 14.80 -7.26
N LEU A 60 7.11 15.37 -6.51
CA LEU A 60 6.97 15.08 -5.07
C LEU A 60 6.59 13.63 -4.82
N HIS A 61 5.74 13.04 -5.67
CA HIS A 61 5.40 11.63 -5.60
C HIS A 61 6.62 10.74 -5.85
N ASN A 62 7.47 11.05 -6.83
CA ASN A 62 8.70 10.29 -7.07
C ASN A 62 9.63 10.32 -5.85
N ASP A 63 9.74 11.46 -5.15
CA ASP A 63 10.53 11.55 -3.93
C ASP A 63 9.88 10.81 -2.75
N PHE A 64 8.54 10.84 -2.66
CA PHE A 64 7.78 10.01 -1.73
C PHE A 64 8.01 8.52 -1.98
N VAL A 65 7.92 8.07 -3.24
CA VAL A 65 8.16 6.68 -3.66
C VAL A 65 9.56 6.24 -3.26
N LYS A 66 10.60 7.06 -3.46
CA LYS A 66 11.97 6.71 -2.99
C LYS A 66 12.05 6.47 -1.50
N CYS A 67 11.32 7.24 -0.69
CA CYS A 67 11.25 7.03 0.75
C CYS A 67 10.42 5.80 1.10
N ALA A 68 9.28 5.60 0.43
CA ALA A 68 8.44 4.43 0.57
C ALA A 68 9.20 3.15 0.20
N ASP A 69 10.07 3.18 -0.80
CA ASP A 69 10.90 2.06 -1.25
C ASP A 69 11.82 1.55 -0.13
N ARG A 70 12.36 2.47 0.68
CA ARG A 70 13.16 2.11 1.86
C ARG A 70 12.29 1.46 2.93
N TYR A 71 11.13 2.02 3.20
CA TYR A 71 10.15 1.43 4.13
C TYR A 71 9.69 0.04 3.67
N PHE A 72 9.42 -0.15 2.37
CA PHE A 72 9.01 -1.43 1.79
C PHE A 72 10.12 -2.47 1.86
N ARG A 73 11.38 -2.09 1.67
CA ARG A 73 12.51 -3.01 1.88
C ARG A 73 12.58 -3.51 3.32
N GLU A 74 12.47 -2.60 4.29
CA GLU A 74 12.44 -2.99 5.71
C GLU A 74 11.23 -3.88 6.01
N PHE A 75 10.04 -3.53 5.52
CA PHE A 75 8.83 -4.32 5.68
C PHE A 75 8.99 -5.73 5.08
N ALA A 76 9.60 -5.84 3.89
CA ALA A 76 9.85 -7.12 3.23
C ALA A 76 10.78 -8.03 4.04
N THR A 77 11.70 -7.49 4.84
CA THR A 77 12.52 -8.31 5.76
C THR A 77 11.71 -8.96 6.88
N LEU A 78 10.54 -8.42 7.21
CA LEU A 78 9.63 -8.96 8.22
C LEU A 78 8.76 -10.09 7.64
N VAL A 79 8.59 -10.15 6.32
CA VAL A 79 7.83 -11.21 5.63
C VAL A 79 8.75 -12.41 5.40
N THR A 80 8.74 -13.32 6.37
CA THR A 80 9.70 -14.43 6.45
C THR A 80 9.24 -15.70 5.73
N THR A 81 7.97 -15.83 5.35
CA THR A 81 7.44 -17.04 4.70
C THR A 81 6.93 -16.77 3.29
N ASP A 82 7.15 -17.72 2.38
CA ASP A 82 6.70 -17.59 0.99
C ASP A 82 5.16 -17.65 0.87
N LYS A 83 4.49 -18.33 1.80
CA LYS A 83 3.02 -18.30 1.90
C LYS A 83 2.50 -16.89 2.15
N SER A 84 3.10 -16.16 3.10
CA SER A 84 2.72 -14.77 3.39
C SER A 84 2.94 -13.82 2.20
N LYS A 85 3.89 -14.12 1.30
CA LYS A 85 4.10 -13.32 0.08
C LYS A 85 2.98 -13.55 -0.93
N MET A 86 2.60 -14.82 -1.16
CA MET A 86 1.52 -15.17 -2.08
C MET A 86 0.17 -14.65 -1.58
N ASP A 87 -0.08 -14.75 -0.27
CA ASP A 87 -1.28 -14.20 0.36
C ASP A 87 -1.34 -12.66 0.19
N MET A 88 -0.20 -11.96 0.31
CA MET A 88 -0.14 -10.51 0.11
C MET A 88 -0.54 -10.07 -1.30
N PHE A 89 -0.15 -10.82 -2.34
CA PHE A 89 -0.58 -10.50 -3.72
C PHE A 89 -2.09 -10.69 -3.90
N GLY A 90 -2.66 -11.76 -3.33
CA GLY A 90 -4.10 -11.98 -3.36
C GLY A 90 -4.87 -10.91 -2.58
N ASP A 91 -4.36 -10.50 -1.42
CA ASP A 91 -4.95 -9.43 -0.61
C ASP A 91 -4.88 -8.07 -1.32
N LEU A 92 -3.82 -7.80 -2.06
CA LEU A 92 -3.67 -6.59 -2.86
C LEU A 92 -4.72 -6.53 -3.98
N ASP A 93 -4.87 -7.59 -4.78
CA ASP A 93 -5.88 -7.67 -5.84
C ASP A 93 -7.30 -7.54 -5.29
N GLY A 94 -7.58 -8.20 -4.15
CA GLY A 94 -8.87 -8.09 -3.48
C GLY A 94 -9.17 -6.70 -2.93
N SER A 95 -8.14 -6.03 -2.40
CA SER A 95 -8.20 -4.66 -1.90
C SER A 95 -8.43 -3.67 -3.05
N ASP A 96 -7.64 -3.71 -4.12
CA ASP A 96 -7.77 -2.84 -5.30
C ASP A 96 -9.19 -2.90 -5.86
N LYS A 97 -9.70 -4.11 -6.11
CA LYS A 97 -11.06 -4.30 -6.65
C LYS A 97 -12.12 -3.67 -5.75
N SER A 98 -12.04 -3.91 -4.45
CA SER A 98 -13.01 -3.40 -3.47
C SER A 98 -12.90 -1.88 -3.31
N PHE A 99 -11.67 -1.36 -3.34
CA PHE A 99 -11.39 0.06 -3.22
C PHE A 99 -11.89 0.83 -4.45
N ARG A 100 -11.60 0.32 -5.66
CA ARG A 100 -12.07 0.88 -6.93
C ARG A 100 -13.58 0.92 -7.03
N GLU A 101 -14.26 -0.15 -6.61
CA GLU A 101 -15.72 -0.20 -6.54
C GLU A 101 -16.28 0.90 -5.62
N TRP A 102 -15.70 1.06 -4.43
CA TRP A 102 -16.10 2.10 -3.48
C TRP A 102 -15.77 3.52 -3.97
N ALA A 103 -14.57 3.74 -4.51
CA ALA A 103 -14.07 5.03 -4.98
C ALA A 103 -14.66 5.45 -6.33
N LYS A 104 -15.40 4.55 -7.01
CA LYS A 104 -15.95 4.74 -8.36
C LYS A 104 -14.87 5.02 -9.41
N VAL A 105 -13.70 4.39 -9.24
CA VAL A 105 -12.57 4.48 -10.16
C VAL A 105 -12.53 3.19 -10.98
N SER A 106 -13.23 3.18 -12.12
CA SER A 106 -13.27 2.01 -13.00
C SER A 106 -11.89 1.77 -13.63
N ALA A 107 -11.42 0.52 -13.61
CA ALA A 107 -10.19 0.12 -14.29
C ALA A 107 -10.28 0.28 -15.82
N ASP A 108 -11.49 0.14 -16.39
CA ASP A 108 -11.74 0.25 -17.83
C ASP A 108 -12.06 1.69 -18.27
N TRP A 109 -11.38 2.70 -17.69
CA TRP A 109 -11.64 4.08 -18.08
C TRP A 109 -11.23 4.32 -19.54
N GLU A 110 -12.20 4.66 -20.38
CA GLU A 110 -11.95 5.14 -21.75
C GLU A 110 -12.17 6.66 -21.84
N PRO A 111 -11.34 7.38 -22.62
CA PRO A 111 -11.61 8.78 -22.92
C PRO A 111 -12.98 8.93 -23.58
N LYS A 112 -13.77 9.92 -23.15
CA LYS A 112 -15.00 10.28 -23.86
C LYS A 112 -14.64 10.59 -25.31
N LYS A 113 -15.19 9.84 -26.26
CA LYS A 113 -15.07 10.15 -27.68
C LYS A 113 -15.76 11.49 -27.91
N GLU A 114 -15.05 12.44 -28.50
CA GLU A 114 -15.67 13.69 -28.95
C GLU A 114 -16.78 13.32 -29.93
N VAL A 115 -18.00 13.74 -29.61
CA VAL A 115 -19.11 13.70 -30.56
C VAL A 115 -18.85 14.89 -31.48
N GLU A 116 -18.35 14.60 -32.69
CA GLU A 116 -18.32 15.56 -33.81
C GLU A 116 -19.72 16.09 -34.12
#